data_AF-A0AAD7F7I7-F1
#
_entry.id   AF-A0AAD7F7I7-F1
#
_cell.length_a   1.000
_cell.length_b   1.000
_cell.length_c   1.000
_cell.angle_alpha   90.00
_cell.angle_beta   90.00
_cell.angle_gamma   90.00
#
_symmetry.space_group_name_H-M   'P 1'
#
loop_
_entity.id
_entity.type
_entity.pdbx_description
1 polymer ?
#
loop_
_entity_poly.entity_id
_entity_poly.type
_entity_poly.pdbx_seq_one_letter_code
_entity_poly.pdbx_strand_id
1 'polypeptide(L)'
;MLRWDLEGCERYFSRWNALAKSCRYASRFHRQQEITTYAKHFDSFETYVNLSKFLCTNYRQALTILKMEPALKDWMRQEHVESFDEFHQWLLEEKEYLVGLKHTAKTKVETLEMEYVQKLVNLSTSE
;
A
#
# COMPACT_ATOMS: atom_id res chain seq x y z
N MET A 1 -16.47 -5.61 -0.39
CA MET A 1 -16.76 -4.17 -0.61
C MET A 1 -15.44 -3.49 -0.93
N LEU A 2 -15.16 -3.23 -2.21
CA LEU A 2 -13.89 -2.65 -2.64
C LEU A 2 -13.86 -1.17 -2.24
N ARG A 3 -13.19 -0.88 -1.13
CA ARG A 3 -12.92 0.47 -0.67
C ARG A 3 -11.89 1.10 -1.60
N TRP A 4 -12.37 1.86 -2.57
CA TRP A 4 -11.53 2.74 -3.41
C TRP A 4 -11.13 3.95 -2.56
N ASP A 5 -10.22 3.75 -1.61
CA ASP A 5 -9.58 4.88 -0.95
C ASP A 5 -8.69 5.57 -2.01
N LEU A 6 -8.99 6.83 -2.35
CA LEU A 6 -8.25 7.68 -3.30
C LEU A 6 -6.77 7.92 -2.90
N GLU A 7 -6.23 7.12 -1.99
CA GLU A 7 -4.84 7.10 -1.51
C GLU A 7 -3.83 6.95 -2.67
N GLY A 8 -4.25 6.39 -3.81
CA GLY A 8 -3.44 6.32 -5.04
C GLY A 8 -3.38 7.62 -5.87
N CYS A 9 -4.26 8.60 -5.61
CA CYS A 9 -4.33 9.84 -6.40
C CYS A 9 -3.25 10.85 -6.03
N GLU A 10 -2.51 10.66 -4.94
CA GLU A 10 -1.41 11.55 -4.55
C GLU A 10 -0.37 11.67 -5.64
N ARG A 11 0.10 10.54 -6.19
CA ARG A 11 1.05 10.53 -7.32
C ARG A 11 0.49 11.21 -8.56
N TYR A 12 -0.82 11.09 -8.79
CA TYR A 12 -1.49 11.78 -9.88
C TYR A 12 -1.42 13.29 -9.65
N PHE A 13 -1.97 13.79 -8.55
CA PHE A 13 -1.98 15.24 -8.26
C PHE A 13 -0.58 15.85 -8.09
N SER A 14 0.39 15.12 -7.52
CA SER A 14 1.78 15.57 -7.43
C SER A 14 2.40 15.86 -8.79
N ARG A 15 2.08 15.06 -9.83
CA ARG A 15 2.58 15.33 -11.19
C ARG A 15 1.90 16.56 -11.79
N TRP A 16 0.60 16.74 -11.56
CA TRP A 16 -0.13 17.92 -12.01
C TRP A 16 0.36 19.23 -11.39
N ASN A 17 0.97 19.18 -10.19
CA ASN A 17 1.62 20.35 -9.59
C ASN A 17 2.78 20.90 -10.43
N ALA A 18 3.41 20.10 -11.30
CA ALA A 18 4.44 20.60 -12.22
C ALA A 18 3.87 21.64 -13.21
N LEU A 19 2.62 21.48 -13.62
CA LEU A 19 1.91 22.39 -14.53
C LEU A 19 1.49 23.71 -13.85
N ALA A 20 1.41 23.73 -12.52
CA ALA A 20 0.94 24.90 -11.78
C ALA A 20 1.81 26.15 -12.02
N LYS A 21 3.12 25.97 -12.24
CA LYS A 21 4.04 27.08 -12.49
C LYS A 21 3.82 27.73 -13.87
N SER A 22 3.63 26.94 -14.93
CA SER A 22 3.42 27.46 -16.29
C SER A 22 2.06 28.15 -16.42
N CYS A 23 1.02 27.57 -15.80
CA CYS A 23 -0.33 28.10 -15.84
C CYS A 23 -0.56 29.37 -14.99
N ARG A 24 0.34 29.72 -14.05
CA ARG A 24 0.12 30.81 -13.08
C ARG A 24 0.04 32.19 -13.73
N TYR A 25 0.83 32.42 -14.78
CA TYR A 25 0.91 33.70 -15.49
C TYR A 25 0.34 33.63 -16.91
N ALA A 26 -0.17 32.47 -17.32
CA ALA A 26 -0.78 32.27 -18.62
C ALA A 26 -2.16 32.94 -18.72
N SER A 27 -2.51 33.42 -19.91
CA SER A 27 -3.88 33.88 -20.16
C SER A 27 -4.87 32.71 -20.04
N ARG A 28 -6.16 33.01 -19.84
CA ARG A 28 -7.21 31.98 -19.69
C ARG A 28 -7.18 30.94 -20.81
N PHE A 29 -6.98 31.38 -22.05
CA PHE A 29 -6.89 30.50 -23.21
C PHE A 29 -5.68 29.56 -23.12
N HIS A 30 -4.48 30.11 -22.90
CA HIS A 30 -3.25 29.31 -22.82
C HIS A 30 -3.26 28.35 -21.64
N ARG A 31 -3.81 28.78 -20.49
CA ARG A 31 -3.99 27.89 -19.33
C ARG A 31 -4.88 26.69 -19.66
N GLN A 32 -6.01 26.91 -20.33
CA GLN A 32 -6.90 25.81 -20.75
C GLN A 32 -6.24 24.89 -21.77
N GLN A 33 -5.48 25.48 -22.70
CA GLN A 33 -4.71 24.73 -23.70
C GLN A 33 -3.62 23.87 -23.05
N GLU A 34 -2.83 24.41 -22.13
CA GLU A 34 -1.79 23.71 -21.38
C GLU A 34 -2.38 22.56 -20.56
N ILE A 35 -3.45 22.80 -19.81
CA ILE A 35 -4.17 21.77 -19.03
C ILE A 35 -4.66 20.63 -19.93
N THR A 36 -5.30 20.96 -21.04
CA THR A 36 -5.83 19.95 -21.97
C THR A 36 -4.71 19.14 -22.62
N THR A 37 -3.63 19.82 -23.01
CA THR A 37 -2.47 19.18 -23.65
C THR A 37 -1.76 18.26 -22.66
N TYR A 38 -1.54 18.74 -21.44
CA TYR A 38 -0.97 17.95 -20.35
C TYR A 38 -1.81 16.71 -20.04
N ALA A 39 -3.14 16.86 -19.93
CA ALA A 39 -4.05 15.73 -19.70
C ALA A 39 -3.94 14.68 -20.81
N LYS A 40 -3.93 15.10 -22.08
CA LYS A 40 -3.79 14.19 -23.23
C LYS A 40 -2.46 13.45 -23.23
N HIS A 41 -1.35 14.15 -22.96
CA HIS A 41 -0.04 13.52 -22.84
C HIS A 41 0.02 12.54 -21.67
N PHE A 42 -0.53 12.93 -20.53
CA PHE A 42 -0.55 12.09 -19.35
C PHE A 42 -1.34 10.78 -19.60
N ASP A 43 -2.51 10.90 -20.23
CA ASP A 43 -3.35 9.76 -20.56
C ASP A 43 -2.65 8.81 -21.56
N SER A 44 -2.08 9.36 -22.64
CA SER A 44 -1.45 8.56 -23.70
C SER A 44 -0.14 7.88 -23.28
N PHE A 45 0.70 8.56 -22.49
CA PHE A 45 2.03 8.08 -22.16
C PHE A 45 2.10 7.34 -20.82
N GLU A 46 1.23 7.66 -19.87
CA GLU A 46 1.31 7.10 -18.52
C GLU A 46 0.08 6.28 -18.15
N THR A 47 -1.13 6.84 -18.24
CA THR A 47 -2.33 6.18 -17.71
C THR A 47 -2.62 4.87 -18.43
N TYR A 48 -2.73 4.89 -19.76
CA TYR A 48 -3.05 3.67 -20.53
C TYR A 48 -1.95 2.61 -20.45
N VAL A 49 -0.68 3.03 -20.50
CA VAL A 49 0.47 2.10 -20.43
C VAL A 49 0.53 1.43 -19.06
N ASN A 50 0.39 2.21 -17.98
CA ASN A 50 0.42 1.67 -16.62
C ASN A 50 -0.79 0.77 -16.36
N LEU A 51 -1.99 1.17 -16.79
CA LEU A 51 -3.20 0.38 -16.60
C LEU A 51 -3.14 -0.93 -17.39
N SER A 52 -2.76 -0.88 -18.66
CA SER A 52 -2.63 -2.08 -19.49
C SER A 52 -1.57 -3.03 -18.93
N LYS A 53 -0.42 -2.52 -18.50
CA LYS A 53 0.62 -3.32 -17.84
C LYS A 53 0.11 -3.95 -16.55
N PHE A 54 -0.61 -3.19 -15.71
CA PHE A 54 -1.20 -3.70 -14.48
C PHE A 54 -2.20 -4.82 -14.76
N LEU A 55 -3.15 -4.61 -15.66
CA LEU A 55 -4.16 -5.61 -16.05
C LEU A 55 -3.51 -6.87 -16.62
N CYS A 56 -2.59 -6.73 -17.57
CA CYS A 56 -1.92 -7.87 -18.18
C CYS A 56 -1.04 -8.63 -17.19
N THR A 57 -0.38 -7.93 -16.25
CA THR A 57 0.45 -8.56 -15.23
C THR A 57 -0.42 -9.33 -14.24
N ASN A 58 -1.48 -8.71 -13.72
CA ASN A 58 -2.41 -9.35 -12.79
C ASN A 58 -3.09 -10.56 -13.43
N TYR A 59 -3.48 -10.46 -14.71
CA TYR A 59 -4.07 -11.58 -15.42
C TYR A 59 -3.10 -12.77 -15.54
N ARG A 60 -1.84 -12.52 -15.91
CA ARG A 60 -0.81 -13.58 -15.96
C ARG A 60 -0.52 -14.16 -14.58
N GLN A 61 -0.50 -13.33 -13.54
CA GLN A 61 -0.34 -13.78 -12.16
C GLN A 61 -1.51 -14.67 -11.73
N ALA A 62 -2.75 -14.27 -12.01
CA ALA A 62 -3.94 -15.06 -11.72
C ALA A 62 -3.91 -16.42 -12.42
N LEU A 63 -3.53 -16.46 -13.71
CA LEU A 63 -3.33 -17.72 -14.43
C LEU A 63 -2.23 -18.59 -13.79
N THR A 64 -1.16 -17.98 -13.31
CA THR A 64 -0.07 -18.70 -12.64
C THR A 64 -0.56 -19.29 -11.30
N ILE A 65 -1.33 -18.53 -10.53
CA ILE A 65 -1.93 -19.00 -9.27
C ILE A 65 -2.88 -20.18 -9.55
N LEU A 66 -3.75 -20.07 -10.56
CA LEU A 66 -4.67 -21.15 -10.93
C LEU A 66 -3.91 -22.42 -11.36
N LYS A 67 -2.77 -22.29 -12.04
CA LYS A 67 -1.93 -23.44 -12.40
C LYS A 67 -1.32 -24.14 -11.18
N MET A 68 -1.19 -23.48 -10.04
CA MET A 68 -0.65 -24.06 -8.81
C MET A 68 -1.71 -24.81 -8.00
N GLU A 69 -3.00 -24.68 -8.33
CA GLU A 69 -4.09 -25.34 -7.59
C GLU A 69 -3.91 -26.88 -7.45
N PRO A 70 -3.50 -27.63 -8.50
CA PRO A 70 -3.27 -29.07 -8.36
C PRO A 70 -2.15 -29.39 -7.36
N ALA A 71 -1.03 -28.67 -7.45
CA ALA A 71 0.10 -28.85 -6.53
C ALA A 71 -0.29 -28.52 -5.08
N LEU A 72 -1.11 -27.48 -4.88
CA LEU A 72 -1.66 -27.14 -3.57
C LEU A 72 -2.52 -28.28 -3.02
N LYS A 73 -3.40 -28.88 -3.82
CA LYS A 73 -4.23 -30.04 -3.41
C LYS A 73 -3.38 -31.27 -3.09
N ASP A 74 -2.27 -31.46 -3.78
CA ASP A 74 -1.33 -32.55 -3.49
C ASP A 74 -0.66 -32.34 -2.12
N TRP A 75 -0.21 -31.13 -1.82
CA TRP A 75 0.36 -30.79 -0.51
C TRP A 75 -0.66 -30.86 0.61
N MET A 76 -1.89 -30.40 0.40
CA MET A 76 -2.97 -30.54 1.38
C MET A 76 -3.18 -32.02 1.77
N ARG A 77 -3.13 -32.93 0.79
CA ARG A 77 -3.24 -34.37 1.06
C ARG A 77 -2.04 -34.93 1.82
N GLN A 78 -0.84 -34.42 1.57
CA GLN A 78 0.39 -34.84 2.27
C GLN A 78 0.41 -34.36 3.72
N GLU A 79 -0.05 -33.14 3.96
CA GLU A 79 -0.05 -32.47 5.27
C GLU A 79 -1.37 -32.66 6.05
N HIS A 80 -2.27 -33.51 5.55
CA HIS A 80 -3.55 -33.82 6.19
C HIS A 80 -4.47 -32.60 6.43
N VAL A 81 -4.44 -31.62 5.53
CA VAL A 81 -5.33 -30.45 5.55
C VAL A 81 -6.63 -30.81 4.82
N GLU A 82 -7.76 -30.78 5.52
CA GLU A 82 -9.04 -31.28 5.00
C GLU A 82 -9.85 -30.21 4.28
N SER A 83 -9.77 -28.95 4.75
CA SER A 83 -10.55 -27.83 4.18
C SER A 83 -9.70 -26.62 3.83
N PHE A 84 -10.10 -25.89 2.80
CA PHE A 84 -9.57 -24.56 2.51
C PHE A 84 -9.91 -23.53 3.61
N ASP A 85 -10.86 -23.82 4.49
CA ASP A 85 -11.20 -22.97 5.63
C ASP A 85 -10.05 -22.89 6.65
N GLU A 86 -9.22 -23.93 6.75
CA GLU A 86 -8.03 -23.93 7.62
C GLU A 86 -7.05 -22.84 7.21
N PHE A 87 -6.82 -22.63 5.91
CA PHE A 87 -5.99 -21.53 5.42
C PHE A 87 -6.56 -20.16 5.79
N HIS A 88 -7.89 -20.01 5.78
CA HIS A 88 -8.52 -18.74 6.16
C HIS A 88 -8.32 -18.46 7.66
N GLN A 89 -8.40 -19.49 8.51
CA GLN A 89 -8.10 -19.36 9.93
C GLN A 89 -6.63 -18.98 10.15
N TRP A 90 -5.69 -19.67 9.50
CA TRP A 90 -4.26 -19.33 9.62
C TRP A 90 -3.95 -17.91 9.18
N LEU A 91 -4.60 -17.40 8.12
CA LEU A 91 -4.43 -16.02 7.68
C LEU A 91 -4.98 -15.01 8.69
N LEU A 92 -6.07 -15.35 9.40
CA LEU A 92 -6.60 -14.52 10.48
C LEU A 92 -5.65 -14.52 11.69
N GLU A 93 -5.21 -15.70 12.12
CA GLU A 93 -4.25 -15.87 13.22
C GLU A 93 -2.93 -15.15 12.93
N GLU A 94 -2.40 -15.28 11.72
CA GLU A 94 -1.19 -14.59 11.28
C GLU A 94 -1.38 -13.07 11.31
N LYS A 95 -2.52 -12.58 10.81
CA LYS A 95 -2.84 -11.15 10.85
C LYS A 95 -2.90 -10.65 12.29
N GLU A 96 -3.57 -11.37 13.18
CA GLU A 96 -3.66 -11.03 14.60
C GLU A 96 -2.28 -11.02 15.26
N TYR A 97 -1.46 -12.04 14.99
CA TYR A 97 -0.09 -12.12 15.44
C TYR A 97 0.74 -10.92 14.99
N LEU A 98 0.71 -10.57 13.69
CA LEU A 98 1.45 -9.44 13.13
C LEU A 98 0.99 -8.09 13.70
N VAL A 99 -0.30 -7.92 13.94
CA VAL A 99 -0.84 -6.73 14.63
C VAL A 99 -0.34 -6.67 16.08
N GLY A 100 -0.36 -7.80 16.79
CA GLY A 100 0.19 -7.91 18.14
C GLY A 100 1.69 -7.61 18.18
N LEU A 101 2.45 -8.04 17.17
CA LEU A 101 3.87 -7.75 17.04
C LEU A 101 4.14 -6.25 16.87
N LYS A 102 3.34 -5.57 16.03
CA LYS A 102 3.43 -4.10 15.86
C LYS A 102 3.10 -3.36 17.15
N HIS A 103 2.06 -3.79 17.85
CA HIS A 103 1.67 -3.20 19.13
C HIS A 103 2.77 -3.38 20.18
N THR A 104 3.27 -4.61 20.35
CA THR A 104 4.33 -4.91 21.33
C THR A 104 5.65 -4.20 21.00
N ALA A 105 6.00 -4.07 19.72
CA ALA A 105 7.16 -3.28 19.30
C ALA A 105 7.02 -1.81 19.66
N LYS A 106 5.84 -1.21 19.43
CA LYS A 106 5.53 0.17 19.81
C LYS A 106 5.56 0.36 21.34
N THR A 107 4.92 -0.55 22.08
CA THR A 107 4.89 -0.52 23.55
C THR A 107 6.30 -0.64 24.15
N LYS A 108 7.19 -1.46 23.58
CA LYS A 108 8.59 -1.58 24.04
C LYS A 108 9.38 -0.27 23.90
N VAL A 109 9.19 0.45 22.80
CA VAL A 109 9.82 1.76 22.59
C VAL A 109 9.26 2.77 23.60
N GLU A 110 7.94 2.86 23.74
CA GLU A 110 7.29 3.78 24.68
C GLU A 110 7.66 3.47 26.14
N THR A 111 7.75 2.20 26.53
CA THR A 111 8.19 1.81 27.89
C THR A 111 9.66 2.15 28.14
N LEU A 112 10.55 1.95 27.17
CA LEU A 112 11.96 2.37 27.28
C LEU A 112 12.10 3.89 27.42
N GLU A 113 11.32 4.66 26.66
CA GLU A 113 11.31 6.12 26.75
C GLU A 113 10.78 6.60 28.12
N MET A 114 9.71 5.99 28.64
CA MET A 114 9.19 6.30 29.97
C MET A 114 10.17 5.92 31.09
N GLU A 115 10.82 4.76 31.03
CA GLU A 115 11.83 4.34 32.01
C GLU A 115 13.03 5.29 32.01
N TYR A 116 13.46 5.74 30.84
CA TYR A 116 14.55 6.71 30.70
C TYR A 116 14.19 8.05 31.36
N VAL A 117 13.01 8.58 31.08
CA VAL A 117 12.52 9.83 31.70
C VAL A 117 12.41 9.68 33.21
N GLN A 118 11.88 8.56 33.71
CA GLN A 118 11.79 8.31 35.15
C GLN A 118 13.17 8.31 35.82
N LYS A 119 14.20 7.72 35.19
CA LYS A 119 15.57 7.76 35.70
C LYS A 119 16.14 9.17 35.76
N LEU A 120 15.88 10.01 34.74
CA LEU A 120 16.29 11.41 34.75
C LEU A 120 15.61 12.21 35.87
N VAL A 121 14.31 11.99 36.09
CA VAL A 121 13.57 12.64 37.19
C VAL A 121 14.17 12.23 38.54
N ASN A 122 14.39 10.94 38.77
CA ASN A 122 14.96 10.44 40.01
C ASN A 122 16.38 10.99 40.28
N LEU A 123 17.19 11.20 39.22
CA LEU A 123 18.49 11.85 39.31
C LEU A 123 18.35 13.31 39.74
N SER A 124 17.42 14.05 39.14
CA SER A 124 17.18 15.47 39.46
C SER A 124 16.60 15.71 40.86
N THR A 125 15.92 14.72 41.44
CA THR A 125 15.34 14.81 42.79
C THR A 125 16.25 14.23 43.88
N SER A 126 17.40 13.67 43.51
CA SER A 126 18.41 13.15 44.45
C SER A 126 19.54 14.17 44.75
N GLU A 127 19.41 15.39 44.25
CA GLU A 127 20.16 16.59 44.67
C GLU A 127 19.31 17.44 45.63
#